data_AF-A0A7Y5L9L0-F1
#
_entry.id   AF-A0A7Y5L9L0-F1
#
_cell.length_a   1.000
_cell.length_b   1.000
_cell.length_c   1.000
_cell.angle_alpha   90.00
_cell.angle_beta   90.00
_cell.angle_gamma   90.00
#
_symmetry.space_group_name_H-M   'P 1'
#
loop_
_entity.id
_entity.type
_entity.pdbx_description
1 polymer ?
#
loop_
_entity_poly.entity_id
_entity_poly.type
_entity_poly.pdbx_seq_one_letter_code
_entity_poly.pdbx_strand_id
1 'polypeptide(L)'
;ELRPRFYAMLEAYQHGLQEAKPASGVRDAIDGWLARWWPRRPAWQFGFAMAMLLFGLWLGQRQTNVADDSLQLAQLRTELQSMRQLVTLSLLQQSSPTERLRGVSYSQLVQEPDEEVQSALLHTLNYDPNVNVRLAAVDALYSFGNQAGMRHELVESLRRQTSPLVQIALIDLLVKMREKQSLDTFRQLLQDEQLNHEVKQRVEWGIQQLL
;
A
#
# COMPACT_ATOMS: atom_id res chain seq x y z
N GLU A 1 -59.85 -2.85 64.50
CA GLU A 1 -60.06 -2.80 63.03
C GLU A 1 -58.81 -3.04 62.16
N LEU A 2 -57.60 -3.21 62.74
CA LEU A 2 -56.35 -3.34 61.95
C LEU A 2 -56.08 -4.73 61.35
N ARG A 3 -56.54 -5.81 61.99
CA ARG A 3 -56.34 -7.19 61.50
C ARG A 3 -56.99 -7.50 60.13
N PRO A 4 -58.26 -7.16 59.85
CA PRO A 4 -58.89 -7.52 58.58
C PRO A 4 -58.22 -6.81 57.38
N ARG A 5 -57.75 -5.56 57.57
CA ARG A 5 -57.01 -4.83 56.53
C ARG A 5 -55.63 -5.43 56.25
N PHE A 6 -54.94 -5.94 57.28
CA PHE A 6 -53.66 -6.62 57.11
C PHE A 6 -53.82 -7.92 56.30
N TYR A 7 -54.84 -8.73 56.60
CA TYR A 7 -55.09 -9.96 55.84
C TYR A 7 -55.52 -9.67 54.41
N ALA A 8 -56.38 -8.66 54.18
CA ALA A 8 -56.73 -8.24 52.82
C ALA A 8 -55.50 -7.74 52.02
N MET A 9 -54.57 -7.05 52.68
CA MET A 9 -53.32 -6.60 52.04
C MET A 9 -52.37 -7.78 51.79
N LEU A 10 -52.31 -8.78 52.67
CA LEU A 10 -51.47 -9.95 52.51
C LEU A 10 -51.98 -10.87 51.40
N GLU A 11 -53.31 -11.01 51.30
CA GLU A 11 -54.00 -11.77 50.26
C GLU A 11 -53.85 -11.09 48.90
N ALA A 12 -53.96 -9.76 48.84
CA ALA A 12 -53.63 -8.98 47.65
C ALA A 12 -52.14 -9.09 47.26
N TYR A 13 -51.23 -9.13 48.22
CA TYR A 13 -49.80 -9.32 47.98
C TYR A 13 -49.48 -10.74 47.49
N GLN A 14 -50.12 -11.77 48.05
CA GLN A 14 -50.01 -13.16 47.59
C GLN A 14 -50.59 -13.35 46.18
N HIS A 15 -51.71 -12.71 45.86
CA HIS A 15 -52.26 -12.68 44.50
C HIS A 15 -51.31 -11.97 43.53
N GLY A 16 -50.73 -10.84 43.93
CA GLY A 16 -49.73 -10.13 43.12
C GLY A 16 -48.46 -10.95 42.84
N LEU A 17 -48.02 -11.80 43.77
CA LEU A 17 -46.89 -12.71 43.58
C LEU A 17 -47.21 -13.92 42.69
N GLN A 18 -48.47 -14.40 42.68
CA GLN A 18 -48.89 -15.49 41.80
C GLN A 18 -49.13 -15.03 40.36
N GLU A 19 -49.52 -13.77 40.16
CA GLU A 19 -49.67 -13.14 38.84
C GLU A 19 -48.35 -12.60 38.29
N ALA A 20 -47.43 -12.16 39.16
CA ALA A 20 -46.05 -11.84 38.80
C ALA A 20 -45.17 -13.10 38.68
N LYS A 21 -45.63 -14.11 37.93
CA LYS A 21 -44.69 -15.05 37.32
C LYS A 21 -43.85 -14.22 36.35
N PRO A 22 -42.51 -14.26 36.42
CA PRO A 22 -41.71 -13.56 35.42
C PRO A 22 -42.20 -14.06 34.07
N ALA A 23 -42.57 -13.15 33.18
CA ALA A 23 -42.96 -13.48 31.82
C ALA A 23 -41.90 -14.44 31.30
N SER A 24 -42.29 -15.70 31.06
CA SER A 24 -41.46 -16.77 30.50
C SER A 24 -41.18 -16.42 29.04
N GLY A 25 -40.39 -15.37 28.88
CA GLY A 25 -40.23 -14.60 27.67
C GLY A 25 -39.18 -15.27 26.81
N VAL A 26 -39.63 -16.19 25.96
CA VAL A 26 -38.87 -16.79 24.85
C VAL A 26 -37.67 -17.66 25.28
N ARG A 27 -36.83 -17.22 26.22
CA ARG A 27 -35.68 -17.95 26.77
C ARG A 27 -36.10 -19.25 27.45
N ASP A 28 -37.08 -19.21 28.35
CA ASP A 28 -37.57 -20.44 29.02
C ASP A 28 -38.26 -21.42 28.05
N ALA A 29 -38.89 -20.90 26.99
CA ALA A 29 -39.50 -21.72 25.95
C ALA A 29 -38.44 -22.41 25.06
N ILE A 30 -37.37 -21.69 24.75
CA ILE A 30 -36.20 -22.21 24.02
C ILE A 30 -35.45 -23.23 24.88
N ASP A 31 -35.20 -22.92 26.15
CA ASP A 31 -34.50 -23.82 27.08
C ASP A 31 -35.31 -25.08 27.36
N GLY A 32 -36.63 -24.98 27.49
CA GLY A 32 -37.52 -26.12 27.66
C GLY A 32 -37.60 -27.01 26.41
N TRP A 33 -37.57 -26.40 25.21
CA TRP A 33 -37.54 -27.14 23.95
C TRP A 33 -36.19 -27.84 23.73
N LEU A 34 -35.07 -27.13 23.97
CA LEU A 34 -33.71 -27.68 23.92
C LEU A 34 -33.52 -28.81 24.93
N ALA A 35 -33.95 -28.63 26.18
CA ALA A 35 -33.81 -29.65 27.22
C ALA A 35 -34.61 -30.92 26.92
N ARG A 36 -35.76 -30.80 26.22
CA ARG A 36 -36.58 -31.94 25.81
C ARG A 36 -35.99 -32.69 24.60
N TRP A 37 -35.21 -32.01 23.76
CA TRP A 37 -34.49 -32.61 22.64
C TRP A 37 -33.06 -33.08 23.00
N TRP A 38 -32.58 -32.80 24.22
CA TRP A 38 -31.22 -33.14 24.65
C TRP A 38 -31.11 -34.58 25.19
N PRO A 39 -30.46 -35.52 24.49
CA PRO A 39 -30.33 -36.89 24.96
C PRO A 39 -29.28 -36.97 26.08
N ARG A 40 -29.57 -37.70 27.17
CA ARG A 40 -28.69 -37.85 28.36
C ARG A 40 -27.32 -38.54 28.13
N ARG A 41 -26.88 -38.73 26.89
CA ARG A 41 -25.60 -39.39 26.55
C ARG A 41 -24.60 -38.38 25.95
N PRO A 42 -23.62 -37.89 26.72
CA PRO A 42 -22.72 -36.82 26.29
C PRO A 42 -21.86 -37.18 25.08
N ALA A 43 -21.54 -38.47 24.88
CA ALA A 43 -20.69 -38.92 23.76
C ALA A 43 -21.28 -38.62 22.36
N TRP A 44 -22.61 -38.73 22.19
CA TRP A 44 -23.26 -38.44 20.91
C TRP A 44 -23.38 -36.94 20.63
N GLN A 45 -23.40 -36.11 21.67
CA GLN A 45 -23.45 -34.65 21.56
C GLN A 45 -22.15 -34.10 20.96
N PHE A 46 -21.01 -34.62 21.44
CA PHE A 46 -19.71 -34.28 20.86
C PHE A 46 -19.60 -34.70 19.39
N GLY A 47 -20.11 -35.88 19.04
CA GLY A 47 -20.14 -36.36 17.66
C GLY A 47 -20.96 -35.45 16.73
N PHE A 48 -22.17 -35.06 17.16
CA PHE A 48 -23.04 -34.18 16.38
C PHE A 48 -22.48 -32.75 16.27
N ALA A 49 -21.91 -32.20 17.34
CA ALA A 49 -21.26 -30.89 17.32
C ALA A 49 -20.04 -30.88 16.39
N MET A 50 -19.22 -31.93 16.42
CA MET A 50 -18.08 -32.09 15.51
C MET A 50 -18.55 -32.21 14.06
N ALA A 51 -19.61 -32.99 13.80
CA ALA A 51 -20.18 -33.13 12.46
C ALA A 51 -20.74 -31.81 11.93
N MET A 52 -21.46 -31.04 12.74
CA MET A 52 -21.96 -29.71 12.37
C MET A 52 -20.83 -28.71 12.12
N LEU A 53 -19.76 -28.76 12.92
CA LEU A 53 -18.59 -27.91 12.72
C LEU A 53 -17.89 -28.24 11.41
N LEU A 54 -17.64 -29.52 11.14
CA LEU A 54 -17.03 -29.97 9.88
C LEU A 54 -17.92 -29.67 8.67
N PHE A 55 -19.24 -29.85 8.81
CA PHE A 55 -20.20 -29.51 7.76
C PHE A 55 -20.26 -28.00 7.51
N GLY A 56 -20.24 -27.18 8.57
CA GLY A 56 -20.16 -25.73 8.48
C GLY A 56 -18.86 -25.25 7.85
N LEU A 57 -17.72 -25.85 8.20
CA LEU A 57 -16.44 -25.56 7.54
C LEU A 57 -16.44 -25.98 6.06
N TRP A 58 -17.03 -27.13 5.74
CA TRP A 58 -17.11 -27.64 4.37
C TRP A 58 -18.03 -26.79 3.48
N LEU A 59 -19.18 -26.35 3.99
CA LEU A 59 -20.06 -25.38 3.31
C LEU A 59 -19.41 -24.00 3.23
N GLY A 60 -18.75 -23.56 4.29
CA GLY A 60 -18.04 -22.29 4.35
C GLY A 60 -16.95 -22.21 3.28
N GLN A 61 -16.12 -23.25 3.15
CA GLN A 61 -15.08 -23.33 2.13
C GLN A 61 -15.63 -23.40 0.70
N ARG A 62 -16.85 -23.93 0.50
CA ARG A 62 -17.51 -23.95 -0.81
C ARG A 62 -18.15 -22.61 -1.20
N GLN A 63 -18.43 -21.75 -0.22
CA GLN A 63 -19.08 -20.45 -0.44
C GLN A 63 -18.12 -19.26 -0.33
N THR A 64 -16.94 -19.45 0.27
CA THR A 64 -15.88 -18.45 0.26
C THR A 64 -15.28 -18.38 -1.13
N ASN A 65 -15.79 -17.45 -1.94
CA ASN A 65 -15.29 -17.11 -3.27
C ASN A 65 -13.99 -16.29 -3.17
N VAL A 66 -13.02 -16.76 -2.38
CA VAL A 66 -11.74 -16.07 -2.12
C VAL A 66 -10.98 -15.79 -3.42
N ALA A 67 -11.19 -16.63 -4.45
CA ALA A 67 -10.67 -16.41 -5.78
C ALA A 67 -11.24 -15.12 -6.43
N ASP A 68 -12.56 -14.87 -6.35
CA ASP A 68 -13.19 -13.67 -6.93
C ASP A 68 -12.77 -12.39 -6.21
N ASP A 69 -12.72 -12.40 -4.87
CA ASP A 69 -12.26 -11.23 -4.10
C ASP A 69 -10.79 -10.88 -4.40
N SER A 70 -9.94 -11.90 -4.56
CA SER A 70 -8.53 -11.69 -4.92
C SER A 70 -8.37 -11.14 -6.34
N LEU A 71 -9.21 -11.58 -7.28
CA LEU A 71 -9.23 -11.09 -8.66
C LEU A 71 -9.73 -9.63 -8.72
N GLN A 72 -10.80 -9.29 -8.00
CA GLN A 72 -11.30 -7.91 -7.93
C GLN A 72 -10.26 -6.97 -7.29
N LEU A 73 -9.60 -7.41 -6.21
CA LEU A 73 -8.54 -6.63 -5.59
C LEU A 73 -7.33 -6.44 -6.52
N ALA A 74 -6.98 -7.46 -7.30
CA ALA A 74 -5.93 -7.36 -8.31
C ALA A 74 -6.31 -6.35 -9.41
N GLN A 75 -7.54 -6.41 -9.93
CA GLN A 75 -8.04 -5.45 -10.92
C GLN A 75 -8.03 -4.01 -10.40
N LEU A 76 -8.51 -3.78 -9.17
CA LEU A 76 -8.48 -2.47 -8.54
C LEU A 76 -7.06 -1.94 -8.37
N ARG A 77 -6.08 -2.80 -8.04
CA ARG A 77 -4.67 -2.40 -7.96
C ARG A 77 -4.13 -1.97 -9.32
N THR A 78 -4.46 -2.71 -10.38
CA THR A 78 -4.07 -2.36 -11.75
C THR A 78 -4.71 -1.03 -12.18
N GLU A 79 -6.02 -0.85 -11.96
CA GLU A 79 -6.72 0.40 -12.27
C GLU A 79 -6.08 1.60 -11.55
N LEU A 80 -5.78 1.45 -10.25
CA LEU A 80 -5.10 2.48 -9.47
C LEU A 80 -3.68 2.77 -9.99
N GLN A 81 -2.94 1.77 -10.46
CA GLN A 81 -1.63 1.97 -11.08
C GLN A 81 -1.76 2.77 -12.39
N SER A 82 -2.70 2.39 -13.26
CA SER A 82 -2.94 3.10 -14.52
C SER A 82 -3.43 4.54 -14.31
N MET A 83 -4.32 4.76 -13.35
CA MET A 83 -4.71 6.12 -12.95
C MET A 83 -3.51 6.92 -12.46
N ARG A 84 -2.60 6.29 -11.70
CA ARG A 84 -1.42 6.99 -11.20
C ARG A 84 -0.47 7.41 -12.32
N GLN A 85 -0.23 6.51 -13.27
CA GLN A 85 0.58 6.79 -14.46
C GLN A 85 0.00 7.96 -15.26
N LEU A 86 -1.31 7.95 -15.54
CA LEU A 86 -1.98 9.04 -16.25
C LEU A 86 -1.85 10.39 -15.54
N VAL A 87 -2.02 10.41 -14.22
CA VAL A 87 -1.85 11.64 -13.42
C VAL A 87 -0.40 12.12 -13.48
N THR A 88 0.58 11.23 -13.32
CA THR A 88 2.00 11.55 -13.47
C THR A 88 2.29 12.19 -14.82
N LEU A 89 1.88 11.54 -15.92
CA LEU A 89 2.13 12.02 -17.28
C LEU A 89 1.45 13.38 -17.53
N SER A 90 0.19 13.52 -17.12
CA SER A 90 -0.57 14.76 -17.23
C SER A 90 0.10 15.93 -16.49
N LEU A 91 0.60 15.69 -15.28
CA LEU A 91 1.30 16.70 -14.48
C LEU A 91 2.67 17.06 -15.07
N LEU A 92 3.43 16.08 -15.60
CA LEU A 92 4.72 16.31 -16.24
C LEU A 92 4.62 17.15 -17.52
N GLN A 93 3.48 17.13 -18.20
CA GLN A 93 3.23 17.91 -19.42
C GLN A 93 2.77 19.36 -19.15
N GLN A 94 2.53 19.74 -17.89
CA GLN A 94 2.05 21.08 -17.56
C GLN A 94 3.12 22.16 -17.76
N SER A 95 2.68 23.38 -18.08
CA SER A 95 3.56 24.53 -18.26
C SER A 95 4.18 25.03 -16.94
N SER A 96 3.48 24.84 -15.81
CA SER A 96 3.94 25.25 -14.48
C SER A 96 5.02 24.30 -13.93
N PRO A 97 6.21 24.81 -13.54
CA PRO A 97 7.23 23.99 -12.89
C PRO A 97 6.74 23.32 -11.61
N THR A 98 5.84 23.96 -10.86
CA THR A 98 5.26 23.40 -9.63
C THR A 98 4.40 22.18 -9.93
N GLU A 99 3.62 22.19 -11.02
CA GLU A 99 2.81 21.03 -11.40
C GLU A 99 3.70 19.90 -11.93
N ARG A 100 4.73 20.21 -12.72
CA ARG A 100 5.69 19.19 -13.16
C ARG A 100 6.45 18.57 -11.98
N LEU A 101 6.86 19.36 -10.99
CA LEU A 101 7.42 18.86 -9.73
C LEU A 101 6.44 17.90 -9.02
N ARG A 102 5.15 18.25 -8.94
CA ARG A 102 4.14 17.32 -8.40
C ARG A 102 4.05 16.04 -9.22
N GLY A 103 4.10 16.13 -10.55
CA GLY A 103 4.12 14.95 -11.43
C GLY A 103 5.28 14.02 -11.13
N VAL A 104 6.48 14.58 -10.95
CA VAL A 104 7.67 13.84 -10.51
C VAL A 104 7.44 13.19 -9.14
N SER A 105 6.96 13.93 -8.13
CA SER A 105 6.67 13.36 -6.82
C SER A 105 5.61 12.26 -6.87
N TYR A 106 4.60 12.41 -7.72
CA TYR A 106 3.53 11.43 -7.89
C TYR A 106 4.02 10.15 -8.58
N SER A 107 5.01 10.27 -9.47
CA SER A 107 5.62 9.11 -10.12
C SER A 107 6.21 8.12 -9.11
N GLN A 108 6.74 8.58 -7.98
CA GLN A 108 7.29 7.71 -6.92
C GLN A 108 6.22 6.82 -6.26
N LEU A 109 4.93 7.13 -6.45
CA LEU A 109 3.81 6.30 -5.98
C LEU A 109 3.48 5.17 -6.96
N VAL A 110 4.07 5.17 -8.16
CA VAL A 110 3.93 4.11 -9.16
C VAL A 110 4.97 3.03 -8.84
N GLN A 111 4.51 1.87 -8.37
CA GLN A 111 5.41 0.79 -7.92
C GLN A 111 6.24 0.20 -9.07
N GLU A 112 5.61 0.04 -10.23
CA GLU A 112 6.22 -0.47 -11.46
C GLU A 112 5.87 0.50 -12.58
N PRO A 113 6.68 1.54 -12.81
CA PRO A 113 6.45 2.45 -13.93
C PRO A 113 6.69 1.71 -15.24
N ASP A 114 5.79 1.91 -16.18
CA ASP A 114 5.97 1.47 -17.55
C ASP A 114 7.05 2.29 -18.26
N GLU A 115 7.39 1.88 -19.48
CA GLU A 115 8.38 2.58 -20.31
C GLU A 115 7.96 4.03 -20.59
N GLU A 116 6.66 4.32 -20.65
CA GLU A 116 6.15 5.67 -20.90
C GLU A 116 6.47 6.62 -19.74
N VAL A 117 6.19 6.24 -18.49
CA VAL A 117 6.54 7.06 -17.32
C VAL A 117 8.06 7.20 -17.18
N GLN A 118 8.82 6.13 -17.43
CA GLN A 118 10.29 6.17 -17.39
C GLN A 118 10.85 7.15 -18.43
N SER A 119 10.40 7.04 -19.68
CA SER A 119 10.84 7.93 -20.77
C SER A 119 10.43 9.38 -20.53
N ALA A 120 9.24 9.62 -19.96
CA ALA A 120 8.79 10.95 -19.59
C ALA A 120 9.71 11.58 -18.52
N LEU A 121 10.11 10.81 -17.51
CA LEU A 121 11.02 11.31 -16.48
C LEU A 121 12.45 11.50 -16.96
N LEU A 122 12.95 10.63 -17.84
CA LEU A 122 14.24 10.81 -18.52
C LEU A 122 14.21 12.06 -19.42
N HIS A 123 13.11 12.29 -20.12
CA HIS A 123 12.90 13.52 -20.88
C HIS A 123 12.87 14.75 -19.96
N THR A 124 12.15 14.68 -18.83
CA THR A 124 12.13 15.73 -17.81
C THR A 124 13.54 16.00 -17.27
N LEU A 125 14.30 14.98 -16.90
CA LEU A 125 15.69 15.09 -16.45
C LEU A 125 16.56 15.82 -17.48
N ASN A 126 16.42 15.50 -18.76
CA ASN A 126 17.29 16.04 -19.80
C ASN A 126 16.89 17.45 -20.27
N TYR A 127 15.59 17.75 -20.30
CA TYR A 127 15.07 18.89 -21.06
C TYR A 127 14.20 19.86 -20.25
N ASP A 128 13.86 19.56 -18.99
CA ASP A 128 13.07 20.52 -18.21
C ASP A 128 13.85 21.82 -18.00
N PRO A 129 13.25 23.00 -18.30
CA PRO A 129 13.93 24.28 -18.12
C PRO A 129 14.23 24.58 -16.64
N ASN A 130 13.51 23.96 -15.70
CA ASN A 130 13.70 24.19 -14.28
C ASN A 130 14.62 23.13 -13.66
N VAL A 131 15.76 23.60 -13.12
CA VAL A 131 16.76 22.77 -12.45
C VAL A 131 16.18 21.94 -11.31
N ASN A 132 15.22 22.48 -10.54
CA ASN A 132 14.61 21.75 -9.43
C ASN A 132 13.75 20.58 -9.92
N VAL A 133 13.05 20.75 -11.05
CA VAL A 133 12.29 19.66 -11.67
C VAL A 133 13.25 18.56 -12.15
N ARG A 134 14.35 18.94 -12.80
CA ARG A 134 15.39 17.98 -13.23
C ARG A 134 15.99 17.22 -12.05
N LEU A 135 16.31 17.91 -10.97
CA LEU A 135 16.86 17.29 -9.75
C LEU A 135 15.87 16.31 -9.13
N ALA A 136 14.60 16.70 -9.00
CA ALA A 136 13.56 15.80 -8.52
C ALA A 136 13.39 14.57 -9.44
N ALA A 137 13.57 14.74 -10.76
CA ALA A 137 13.50 13.62 -11.70
C ALA A 137 14.61 12.60 -11.46
N VAL A 138 15.82 13.03 -11.07
CA VAL A 138 16.89 12.12 -10.63
C VAL A 138 16.43 11.28 -9.43
N ASP A 139 15.84 11.92 -8.42
CA ASP A 139 15.35 11.23 -7.22
C ASP A 139 14.20 10.26 -7.52
N ALA A 140 13.31 10.60 -8.44
CA ALA A 140 12.25 9.72 -8.90
C ALA A 140 12.82 8.51 -9.67
N LEU A 141 13.72 8.73 -10.62
CA LEU A 141 14.38 7.65 -11.37
C LEU A 141 15.15 6.72 -10.44
N TYR A 142 15.75 7.24 -9.36
CA TYR A 142 16.37 6.43 -8.33
C TYR A 142 15.38 5.44 -7.67
N SER A 143 14.15 5.89 -7.39
CA SER A 143 13.14 5.07 -6.71
C SER A 143 12.68 3.84 -7.50
N PHE A 144 12.81 3.86 -8.83
CA PHE A 144 12.38 2.78 -9.72
C PHE A 144 13.41 1.65 -9.89
N GLY A 145 14.53 1.77 -9.19
CA GLY A 145 15.50 0.70 -9.06
C GLY A 145 16.29 0.41 -10.34
N ASN A 146 16.99 -0.72 -10.31
CA ASN A 146 18.11 -1.01 -11.18
C ASN A 146 17.70 -1.66 -12.52
N GLN A 147 16.66 -1.13 -13.17
CA GLN A 147 16.22 -1.63 -14.47
C GLN A 147 17.33 -1.40 -15.52
N ALA A 148 17.74 -2.47 -16.20
CA ALA A 148 18.92 -2.46 -17.05
C ALA A 148 18.85 -1.43 -18.19
N GLY A 149 17.64 -1.10 -18.67
CA GLY A 149 17.43 -0.15 -19.77
C GLY A 149 17.81 1.30 -19.45
N MET A 150 17.56 1.77 -18.23
CA MET A 150 17.75 3.20 -17.89
C MET A 150 19.20 3.60 -17.64
N ARG A 151 20.09 2.65 -17.35
CA ARG A 151 21.45 2.97 -16.87
C ARG A 151 22.28 3.68 -17.92
N HIS A 152 22.21 3.21 -19.16
CA HIS A 152 22.91 3.83 -20.27
C HIS A 152 22.42 5.28 -20.48
N GLU A 153 21.10 5.49 -20.41
CA GLU A 153 20.51 6.82 -20.57
C GLU A 153 20.90 7.77 -19.44
N LEU A 154 21.01 7.30 -18.19
CA LEU A 154 21.50 8.10 -17.06
C LEU A 154 22.96 8.53 -17.25
N VAL A 155 23.82 7.63 -17.75
CA VAL A 155 25.23 7.96 -18.07
C VAL A 155 25.31 9.01 -19.17
N GLU A 156 24.49 8.88 -20.22
CA GLU A 156 24.40 9.88 -21.28
C GLU A 156 23.82 11.21 -20.80
N SER A 157 22.84 11.15 -19.88
CA SER A 157 22.23 12.34 -19.30
C SER A 157 23.26 13.16 -18.53
N LEU A 158 24.15 12.51 -17.75
CA LEU A 158 25.22 13.18 -17.00
C LEU A 158 26.10 14.08 -17.88
N ARG A 159 26.41 13.65 -19.10
CA ARG A 159 27.22 14.42 -20.06
C ARG A 159 26.52 15.68 -20.56
N ARG A 160 25.19 15.67 -20.59
CA ARG A 160 24.36 16.77 -21.13
C ARG A 160 24.01 17.80 -20.07
N GLN A 161 24.12 17.46 -18.79
CA GLN A 161 23.73 18.35 -17.71
C GLN A 161 24.71 19.51 -17.57
N THR A 162 24.16 20.72 -17.53
CA THR A 162 24.90 21.97 -17.29
C THR A 162 24.84 22.43 -15.83
N SER A 163 23.93 21.84 -15.03
CA SER A 163 23.77 22.20 -13.63
C SER A 163 24.67 21.33 -12.75
N PRO A 164 25.60 21.91 -11.97
CA PRO A 164 26.45 21.17 -11.03
C PRO A 164 25.64 20.32 -10.04
N LEU A 165 24.48 20.81 -9.58
CA LEU A 165 23.62 20.08 -8.65
C LEU A 165 23.03 18.81 -9.28
N VAL A 166 22.57 18.89 -10.53
CA VAL A 166 22.02 17.73 -11.24
C VAL A 166 23.13 16.74 -11.60
N GLN A 167 24.32 17.22 -11.98
CA GLN A 167 25.48 16.36 -12.22
C GLN A 167 25.87 15.57 -10.97
N ILE A 168 25.96 16.24 -9.81
CA ILE A 168 26.25 15.59 -8.52
C ILE A 168 25.21 14.52 -8.19
N ALA A 169 23.92 14.83 -8.33
CA ALA A 169 22.85 13.88 -8.07
C ALA A 169 22.90 12.65 -9.01
N LEU A 170 23.23 12.86 -10.29
CA LEU A 170 23.41 11.77 -11.25
C LEU A 170 24.63 10.91 -10.92
N ILE A 171 25.75 11.50 -10.49
CA ILE A 171 26.93 10.75 -10.04
C ILE A 171 26.56 9.88 -8.84
N ASP A 172 25.87 10.44 -7.84
CA ASP A 172 25.40 9.70 -6.66
C ASP A 172 24.49 8.54 -7.05
N LEU A 173 23.56 8.78 -7.98
CA LEU A 173 22.67 7.77 -8.51
C LEU A 173 23.44 6.62 -9.18
N LEU A 174 24.36 6.93 -10.10
CA LEU A 174 25.15 5.94 -10.83
C LEU A 174 26.04 5.11 -9.90
N VAL A 175 26.63 5.73 -8.88
CA VAL A 175 27.41 5.04 -7.84
C VAL A 175 26.51 4.10 -7.03
N LYS A 176 25.34 4.58 -6.62
CA LYS A 176 24.37 3.78 -5.84
C LYS A 176 23.83 2.59 -6.63
N MET A 177 23.68 2.72 -7.94
CA MET A 177 23.31 1.65 -8.87
C MET A 177 24.47 0.68 -9.19
N ARG A 178 25.70 1.00 -8.72
CA ARG A 178 26.95 0.29 -9.03
C ARG A 178 27.24 0.22 -10.53
N GLU A 179 26.96 1.31 -11.25
CA GLU A 179 27.11 1.34 -12.70
C GLU A 179 28.57 1.54 -13.12
N LYS A 180 29.30 0.44 -13.31
CA LYS A 180 30.73 0.47 -13.65
C LYS A 180 31.01 1.06 -15.04
N GLN A 181 30.05 1.05 -15.97
CA GLN A 181 30.24 1.67 -17.30
C GLN A 181 30.30 3.20 -17.20
N SER A 182 29.87 3.80 -16.08
CA SER A 182 30.00 5.24 -15.84
C SER A 182 31.45 5.71 -15.63
N LEU A 183 32.39 4.80 -15.32
CA LEU A 183 33.80 5.13 -15.05
C LEU A 183 34.48 5.87 -16.20
N ASP A 184 34.17 5.52 -17.46
CA ASP A 184 34.75 6.20 -18.61
C ASP A 184 34.20 7.62 -18.76
N THR A 185 32.90 7.81 -18.49
CA THR A 185 32.28 9.13 -18.45
C THR A 185 32.85 9.99 -17.31
N PHE A 186 33.08 9.40 -16.14
CA PHE A 186 33.72 10.08 -15.01
C PHE A 186 35.13 10.54 -15.36
N ARG A 187 35.96 9.68 -15.96
CA ARG A 187 37.31 10.06 -16.41
C ARG A 187 37.30 11.20 -17.43
N GLN A 188 36.34 11.19 -18.36
CA GLN A 188 36.20 12.24 -19.36
C GLN A 188 35.76 13.56 -18.73
N LEU A 189 34.87 13.56 -17.74
CA LEU A 189 34.53 14.77 -17.00
C LEU A 189 35.75 15.39 -16.30
N LEU A 190 36.64 14.57 -15.72
CA LEU A 190 37.86 15.08 -15.06
C LEU A 190 38.87 15.72 -16.03
N GLN A 191 38.73 15.50 -17.34
CA GLN A 191 39.55 16.15 -18.38
C GLN A 191 39.02 17.53 -18.76
N ASP A 192 37.79 17.87 -18.37
CA ASP A 192 37.21 19.19 -18.62
C ASP A 192 37.76 20.21 -17.61
N GLU A 193 38.57 21.15 -18.11
CA GLU A 193 39.15 22.23 -17.30
C GLU A 193 38.10 23.19 -16.72
N GLN A 194 36.92 23.26 -17.35
CA GLN A 194 35.81 24.10 -16.90
C GLN A 194 34.87 23.39 -15.93
N LEU A 195 35.15 22.13 -15.58
CA LEU A 195 34.32 21.37 -14.65
C LEU A 195 34.25 22.08 -13.29
N ASN A 196 33.02 22.22 -12.79
CA ASN A 196 32.80 22.79 -11.46
C ASN A 196 33.55 21.99 -10.38
N HIS A 197 34.17 22.70 -9.43
CA HIS A 197 35.02 22.10 -8.40
C HIS A 197 34.30 21.03 -7.56
N GLU A 198 33.05 21.27 -7.18
CA GLU A 198 32.24 20.30 -6.40
C GLU A 198 31.90 19.06 -7.21
N VAL A 199 31.63 19.24 -8.51
CA VAL A 199 31.39 18.12 -9.44
C VAL A 199 32.66 17.31 -9.59
N LYS A 200 33.83 17.96 -9.74
CA LYS A 200 35.13 17.27 -9.82
C LYS A 200 35.39 16.40 -8.59
N GLN A 201 35.25 16.95 -7.39
CA GLN A 201 35.39 16.20 -6.14
C GLN A 201 34.41 15.02 -6.09
N ARG A 202 33.16 15.23 -6.54
CA ARG A 202 32.15 14.17 -6.54
C ARG A 202 32.47 13.05 -7.54
N VAL A 203 32.99 13.39 -8.72
CA VAL A 203 33.43 12.42 -9.73
C VAL A 203 34.61 11.58 -9.19
N GLU A 204 35.61 12.22 -8.57
CA GLU A 204 36.75 11.51 -7.97
C GLU A 204 36.29 10.53 -6.88
N TRP A 205 35.37 10.96 -6.01
CA TRP A 205 34.73 10.08 -5.04
C TRP A 205 33.97 8.93 -5.71
N GLY A 206 33.19 9.21 -6.76
CA GLY A 206 32.40 8.21 -7.47
C GLY A 206 33.26 7.14 -8.14
N ILE A 207 34.42 7.51 -8.70
CA ILE A 207 35.40 6.56 -9.23
C ILE A 207 35.89 5.63 -8.11
N GLN A 208 36.26 6.18 -6.94
CA GLN A 208 36.75 5.37 -5.81
C GLN A 208 35.72 4.36 -5.31
N GLN A 209 34.42 4.69 -5.35
CA GLN A 209 33.35 3.78 -4.93
C GLN A 209 33.06 2.65 -5.93
N LEU A 210 33.42 2.81 -7.20
CA LEU A 210 33.07 1.87 -8.28
C LEU A 210 34.21 0.93 -8.69
N LEU A 211 35.43 1.21 -8.25
CA LEU A 211 36.59 0.30 -8.38
C LEU A 211 36.39 -0.95 -7.51
#